data_AF-R4Z0A3-F1
#
_entry.id   AF-R4Z0A3-F1
#
_cell.length_a   1.000
_cell.length_b   1.000
_cell.length_c   1.000
_cell.angle_alpha   90.00
_cell.angle_beta   90.00
_cell.angle_gamma   90.00
#
_symmetry.space_group_name_H-M   'P 1'
#
loop_
_entity.id
_entity.type
_entity.pdbx_description
1 polymer ?
#
loop_
_entity_poly.entity_id
_entity_poly.type
_entity_poly.pdbx_seq_one_letter_code
_entity_poly.pdbx_strand_id
1 'polypeptide(L)'
;MHKHGSYIRVRLPDATGLRTVGGYLTYRVTAKDAKVLLGIDGLETGEENLAALRAVKKHYEHRVESPLPSPVDQRTRGIGGAVRAYATSTLTGHGFKKGTAEGSAVWAERMFLAWLQLLTSDPIPDIETAAAEQAAIIEQAALTDEPGG
;
A
#
# COMPACT_ATOMS: atom_id res chain seq x y z
N MET A 1 -12.08 22.44 11.08
CA MET A 1 -12.42 21.01 10.94
C MET A 1 -12.19 20.58 9.49
N HIS A 2 -11.16 19.80 9.19
CA HIS A 2 -10.83 19.46 7.79
C HIS A 2 -11.94 18.60 7.17
N LYS A 3 -12.49 19.05 6.03
CA LYS A 3 -13.55 18.37 5.24
C LYS A 3 -13.18 16.93 4.80
N HIS A 4 -11.95 16.50 4.98
CA HIS A 4 -11.38 15.30 4.36
C HIS A 4 -10.99 14.16 5.32
N GLY A 5 -11.29 14.32 6.63
CA GLY A 5 -10.94 13.36 7.68
C GLY A 5 -9.54 13.58 8.26
N SER A 6 -9.26 12.94 9.38
CA SER A 6 -7.93 12.91 10.00
C SER A 6 -7.16 11.68 9.53
N TYR A 7 -5.84 11.79 9.43
CA TYR A 7 -4.96 10.67 9.12
C TYR A 7 -3.70 10.70 9.98
N ILE A 8 -3.14 9.52 10.21
CA ILE A 8 -1.82 9.36 10.82
C ILE A 8 -0.94 8.70 9.77
N ARG A 9 0.20 9.31 9.46
CA ARG A 9 1.21 8.74 8.56
C ARG A 9 2.45 8.39 9.38
N VAL A 10 2.90 7.15 9.26
CA VAL A 10 4.10 6.63 9.93
C VAL A 10 5.08 6.17 8.86
N ARG A 11 6.30 6.69 8.90
CA ARG A 11 7.38 6.23 8.03
C ARG A 11 7.83 4.83 8.48
N LEU A 12 8.13 3.97 7.51
CA LEU A 12 8.65 2.64 7.81
C LEU A 12 10.13 2.70 8.24
N PRO A 13 10.59 1.81 9.13
CA PRO A 13 11.98 1.73 9.52
C PRO A 13 12.85 1.15 8.37
N ASP A 14 14.15 1.44 8.40
CA ASP A 14 15.13 0.95 7.40
C ASP A 14 15.06 -0.56 7.20
N ALA A 15 14.86 -1.30 8.30
CA ALA A 15 14.78 -2.75 8.33
C ALA A 15 13.68 -3.35 7.45
N THR A 16 12.74 -2.55 6.93
CA THR A 16 11.71 -3.01 5.98
C THR A 16 12.16 -3.09 4.53
N GLY A 17 13.31 -2.48 4.19
CA GLY A 17 13.74 -2.31 2.79
C GLY A 17 12.94 -1.29 1.99
N LEU A 18 11.83 -0.75 2.52
CA LEU A 18 10.95 0.16 1.79
C LEU A 18 11.25 1.64 2.05
N ARG A 19 12.15 1.99 2.97
CA ARG A 19 12.42 3.41 3.30
C ARG A 19 13.10 4.14 2.14
N THR A 20 13.96 3.47 1.38
CA THR A 20 14.68 4.02 0.22
C THR A 20 13.72 4.57 -0.83
N VAL A 21 12.58 3.89 -1.02
CA VAL A 21 11.51 4.29 -1.95
C VAL A 21 10.39 5.09 -1.29
N GLY A 22 10.64 5.67 -0.11
CA GLY A 22 9.65 6.49 0.58
C GLY A 22 8.46 5.69 1.14
N GLY A 23 8.67 4.46 1.58
CA GLY A 23 7.62 3.62 2.15
C GLY A 23 7.02 4.16 3.46
N TYR A 24 5.69 4.13 3.58
CA TYR A 24 4.95 4.55 4.78
C TYR A 24 3.65 3.77 4.98
N LEU A 25 3.16 3.77 6.23
CA LEU A 25 1.80 3.37 6.56
C LEU A 25 0.95 4.61 6.85
N THR A 26 -0.28 4.63 6.35
CA THR A 26 -1.26 5.68 6.66
C THR A 26 -2.54 5.07 7.22
N TYR A 27 -2.94 5.51 8.41
CA TYR A 27 -4.27 5.29 8.94
C TYR A 27 -5.18 6.44 8.54
N ARG A 28 -6.35 6.12 7.97
CA ARG A 28 -7.34 7.10 7.52
C ARG A 28 -8.73 6.67 7.92
N VAL A 29 -9.51 7.59 8.49
CA VAL A 29 -10.93 7.38 8.76
C VAL A 29 -11.78 8.22 7.81
N THR A 30 -12.76 7.59 7.21
CA THR A 30 -13.77 8.22 6.35
C THR A 30 -15.14 8.21 7.05
N ALA A 31 -16.17 8.78 6.42
CA ALA A 31 -17.51 8.76 6.99
C ALA A 31 -18.04 7.33 7.18
N LYS A 32 -17.69 6.42 6.27
CA LYS A 32 -18.22 5.04 6.24
C LYS A 32 -17.26 4.01 6.79
N ASP A 33 -15.96 4.18 6.52
CA ASP A 33 -14.95 3.14 6.77
C ASP A 33 -13.67 3.69 7.42
N ALA A 34 -12.94 2.81 8.09
CA ALA A 34 -11.55 3.02 8.50
C ALA A 34 -10.60 2.27 7.54
N LYS A 35 -9.42 2.83 7.29
CA LYS A 35 -8.47 2.33 6.29
C LYS A 35 -7.04 2.38 6.81
N VAL A 36 -6.26 1.35 6.50
CA VAL A 36 -4.80 1.34 6.62
C VAL A 36 -4.23 1.17 5.22
N LEU A 37 -3.26 2.02 4.88
CA LEU A 37 -2.67 2.09 3.55
C LEU A 37 -1.17 1.89 3.66
N LEU A 38 -0.61 0.91 2.96
CA LEU A 38 0.82 0.87 2.66
C LEU A 38 1.05 1.68 1.39
N GLY A 39 1.87 2.73 1.49
CA GLY A 39 2.16 3.62 0.38
C GLY A 39 3.65 3.68 0.04
N ILE A 40 3.92 3.91 -1.24
CA ILE A 40 5.26 4.20 -1.82
C ILE A 40 5.11 5.49 -2.63
N ASP A 41 5.98 6.47 -2.36
CA ASP A 41 5.98 7.77 -3.06
C ASP A 41 7.37 8.38 -3.29
N GLY A 42 8.44 7.58 -3.19
CA GLY A 42 9.83 8.02 -3.35
C GLY A 42 10.47 7.75 -4.71
N LEU A 43 9.79 7.07 -5.64
CA LEU A 43 10.29 6.81 -7.00
C LEU A 43 9.93 7.95 -7.97
N GLU A 44 10.61 8.00 -9.12
CA GLU A 44 10.55 9.12 -10.06
C GLU A 44 9.16 9.27 -10.69
N THR A 45 8.51 8.14 -10.98
CA THR A 45 7.19 8.13 -11.65
C THR A 45 6.10 7.42 -10.84
N GLY A 46 4.84 7.68 -11.22
CA GLY A 46 3.69 7.00 -10.63
C GLY A 46 3.63 5.51 -10.95
N GLU A 47 4.06 5.19 -12.16
CA GLU A 47 4.17 3.85 -12.72
C GLU A 47 5.19 3.03 -11.93
N GLU A 48 6.34 3.62 -11.60
CA GLU A 48 7.35 3.00 -10.73
C GLU A 48 6.84 2.77 -9.31
N ASN A 49 6.18 3.77 -8.71
CA ASN A 49 5.55 3.62 -7.39
C ASN A 49 4.51 2.48 -7.40
N LEU A 50 3.75 2.32 -8.49
CA LEU A 50 2.79 1.23 -8.67
C LEU A 50 3.49 -0.11 -8.88
N ALA A 51 4.55 -0.15 -9.69
CA ALA A 51 5.33 -1.35 -9.94
C ALA A 51 5.99 -1.86 -8.65
N ALA A 52 6.51 -0.97 -7.81
CA ALA A 52 7.02 -1.29 -6.48
C ALA A 52 5.94 -1.91 -5.58
N LEU A 53 4.72 -1.36 -5.57
CA LEU A 53 3.62 -1.98 -4.82
C LEU A 53 3.18 -3.34 -5.39
N ARG A 54 3.27 -3.53 -6.71
CA ARG A 54 3.04 -4.84 -7.33
C ARG A 54 4.12 -5.83 -6.95
N ALA A 55 5.38 -5.39 -6.88
CA ALA A 55 6.49 -6.21 -6.38
C ALA A 55 6.25 -6.62 -4.92
N VAL A 56 5.84 -5.68 -4.05
CA VAL A 56 5.43 -5.99 -2.66
C VAL A 56 4.31 -7.02 -2.63
N LYS A 57 3.25 -6.82 -3.44
CA LYS A 57 2.15 -7.78 -3.52
C LYS A 57 2.65 -9.16 -3.94
N LYS A 58 3.37 -9.27 -5.05
CA LYS A 58 3.90 -10.53 -5.58
C LYS A 58 4.80 -11.24 -4.56
N HIS A 59 5.63 -10.48 -3.86
CA HIS A 59 6.52 -11.03 -2.85
C HIS A 59 5.75 -11.64 -1.67
N TYR A 60 4.65 -11.02 -1.23
CA TYR A 60 3.88 -11.50 -0.07
C TYR A 60 2.57 -12.23 -0.40
N GLU A 61 2.16 -12.36 -1.68
CA GLU A 61 0.84 -12.89 -2.05
C GLU A 61 0.63 -14.34 -1.58
N HIS A 62 1.70 -15.13 -1.56
CA HIS A 62 1.69 -16.51 -1.08
C HIS A 62 1.55 -16.62 0.45
N ARG A 63 1.76 -15.53 1.20
CA ARG A 63 1.61 -15.47 2.66
C ARG A 63 0.23 -15.00 3.09
N VAL A 64 -0.67 -14.74 2.15
CA VAL A 64 -2.01 -14.18 2.40
C VAL A 64 -2.97 -15.17 3.09
N GLU A 65 -2.65 -16.46 3.14
CA GLU A 65 -3.47 -17.48 3.81
C GLU A 65 -3.51 -17.37 5.35
N SER A 66 -2.67 -16.55 5.97
CA SER A 66 -2.61 -16.40 7.44
C SER A 66 -2.21 -14.98 7.84
N PRO A 67 -2.85 -14.41 8.88
CA PRO A 67 -3.75 -13.26 8.78
C PRO A 67 -3.05 -12.01 8.22
N LEU A 68 -2.61 -12.05 6.97
CA LEU A 68 -2.18 -10.84 6.32
C LEU A 68 -3.43 -9.97 6.14
N PRO A 69 -3.30 -8.66 6.40
CA PRO A 69 -4.33 -7.73 6.05
C PRO A 69 -4.52 -7.77 4.54
N SER A 70 -5.56 -8.50 4.11
CA SER A 70 -5.87 -8.75 2.71
C SER A 70 -5.73 -7.45 1.90
N PRO A 71 -4.95 -7.42 0.80
CA PRO A 71 -4.87 -6.25 -0.05
C PRO A 71 -6.18 -6.13 -0.82
N VAL A 72 -7.13 -5.39 -0.24
CA VAL A 72 -8.38 -5.04 -0.89
C VAL A 72 -8.13 -3.72 -1.59
N ASP A 73 -7.72 -3.83 -2.86
CA ASP A 73 -7.62 -2.75 -3.86
C ASP A 73 -6.27 -1.99 -3.88
N GLN A 74 -5.49 -2.23 -4.94
CA GLN A 74 -4.31 -1.44 -5.29
C GLN A 74 -4.77 -0.25 -6.14
N ARG A 75 -4.56 0.97 -5.64
CA ARG A 75 -4.98 2.19 -6.35
C ARG A 75 -3.84 3.19 -6.41
N THR A 76 -3.68 3.81 -7.58
CA THR A 76 -2.91 5.04 -7.73
C THR A 76 -3.81 6.24 -7.42
N ARG A 77 -3.28 7.25 -6.72
CA ARG A 77 -3.93 8.56 -6.54
C ARG A 77 -2.86 9.66 -6.53
N GLY A 78 -3.05 10.65 -7.39
CA GLY A 78 -2.23 11.87 -7.46
C GLY A 78 -2.50 12.64 -8.75
N ILE A 79 -2.01 13.87 -8.84
CA ILE A 79 -1.99 14.71 -10.04
C ILE A 79 -0.54 15.22 -10.19
N GLY A 80 0.05 15.12 -11.39
CA GLY A 80 1.45 15.49 -11.66
C GLY A 80 2.46 14.45 -11.15
N GLY A 81 3.75 14.79 -11.08
CA GLY A 81 4.87 13.90 -10.70
C GLY A 81 4.87 13.40 -9.24
N ALA A 82 3.76 13.50 -8.52
CA ALA A 82 3.58 13.00 -7.15
C ALA A 82 2.46 11.94 -7.08
N VAL A 83 2.42 11.05 -8.08
CA VAL A 83 1.46 9.95 -8.10
C VAL A 83 1.84 8.94 -7.03
N ARG A 84 0.98 8.82 -6.01
CA ARG A 84 1.18 7.88 -4.91
C ARG A 84 0.45 6.59 -5.22
N ALA A 85 1.10 5.46 -4.96
CA ALA A 85 0.46 4.15 -5.05
C ALA A 85 0.14 3.66 -3.63
N TYR A 86 -0.99 2.96 -3.45
CA TYR A 86 -1.36 2.38 -2.17
C TYR A 86 -1.86 0.94 -2.28
N ALA A 87 -1.45 0.08 -1.35
CA ALA A 87 -2.16 -1.14 -1.00
C ALA A 87 -3.10 -0.84 0.18
N THR A 88 -4.39 -1.12 0.00
CA THR A 88 -5.42 -0.72 0.97
C THR A 88 -5.96 -1.90 1.75
N SER A 89 -6.14 -1.70 3.05
CA SER A 89 -6.96 -2.56 3.91
C SER A 89 -8.08 -1.74 4.52
N THR A 90 -9.31 -2.24 4.45
CA THR A 90 -10.51 -1.47 4.85
C THR A 90 -11.31 -2.23 5.90
N LEU A 91 -11.67 -1.54 6.98
CA LEU A 91 -12.67 -1.97 7.94
C LEU A 91 -13.99 -1.24 7.65
N THR A 92 -14.87 -1.94 6.93
CA THR A 92 -16.17 -1.43 6.48
C THR A 92 -17.09 -1.14 7.67
N GLY A 93 -17.80 -0.01 7.64
CA GLY A 93 -18.76 0.35 8.68
C GLY A 93 -18.14 0.98 9.94
N HIS A 94 -16.81 1.04 10.02
CA HIS A 94 -16.07 1.66 11.13
C HIS A 94 -15.60 3.09 10.82
N GLY A 95 -16.33 3.81 9.96
CA GLY A 95 -16.10 5.23 9.74
C GLY A 95 -16.63 6.10 10.87
N PHE A 96 -16.29 7.39 10.86
CA PHE A 96 -16.63 8.33 11.94
C PHE A 96 -18.14 8.58 12.12
N LYS A 97 -19.01 8.10 11.22
CA LYS A 97 -20.48 8.19 11.37
C LYS A 97 -21.14 6.93 11.95
N LYS A 98 -20.48 5.78 11.94
CA LYS A 98 -21.09 4.48 12.29
C LYS A 98 -20.24 3.59 13.19
N GLY A 99 -18.93 3.82 13.26
CA GLY A 99 -18.01 3.09 14.13
C GLY A 99 -17.68 3.83 15.41
N THR A 100 -17.02 3.13 16.33
CA THR A 100 -16.38 3.73 17.51
C THR A 100 -14.94 4.12 17.19
N ALA A 101 -14.47 5.22 17.81
CA ALA A 101 -13.08 5.63 17.67
C ALA A 101 -12.12 4.56 18.21
N GLU A 102 -12.46 3.96 19.36
CA GLU A 102 -11.69 2.88 19.99
C GLU A 102 -11.58 1.64 19.10
N GLY A 103 -12.70 1.13 18.59
CA GLY A 103 -12.68 -0.07 17.74
C GLY A 103 -11.88 0.14 16.46
N SER A 104 -11.95 1.35 15.89
CA SER A 104 -11.19 1.72 14.70
C SER A 104 -9.69 1.86 14.99
N ALA A 105 -9.33 2.35 16.18
CA ALA A 105 -7.94 2.49 16.63
C ALA A 105 -7.29 1.14 16.93
N VAL A 106 -7.97 0.27 17.69
CA VAL A 106 -7.50 -1.10 18.01
C VAL A 106 -7.29 -1.91 16.73
N TRP A 107 -8.22 -1.80 15.78
CA TRP A 107 -8.02 -2.43 14.47
C TRP A 107 -6.81 -1.83 13.74
N ALA A 108 -6.71 -0.50 13.65
CA ALA A 108 -5.59 0.14 12.96
C ALA A 108 -4.23 -0.22 13.56
N GLU A 109 -4.13 -0.30 14.88
CA GLU A 109 -2.91 -0.73 15.58
C GLU A 109 -2.51 -2.16 15.17
N ARG A 110 -3.45 -3.12 15.23
CA ARG A 110 -3.19 -4.51 14.81
C ARG A 110 -2.72 -4.58 13.36
N MET A 111 -3.30 -3.77 12.50
CA MET A 111 -2.95 -3.69 11.08
C MET A 111 -1.55 -3.12 10.86
N PHE A 112 -1.19 -2.06 11.61
CA PHE A 112 0.15 -1.49 11.56
C PHE A 112 1.20 -2.50 12.04
N LEU A 113 0.93 -3.17 13.16
CA LEU A 113 1.82 -4.19 13.71
C LEU A 113 1.98 -5.38 12.77
N ALA A 114 0.90 -5.86 12.15
CA ALA A 114 0.96 -6.95 11.18
C ALA A 114 1.82 -6.57 9.95
N TRP A 115 1.65 -5.37 9.41
CA TRP A 115 2.49 -4.86 8.32
C TRP A 115 3.95 -4.74 8.74
N LEU A 116 4.22 -4.12 9.90
CA LEU A 116 5.58 -3.95 10.41
C LEU A 116 6.26 -5.30 10.65
N GLN A 117 5.56 -6.25 11.26
CA GLN A 117 6.09 -7.59 11.52
C GLN A 117 6.41 -8.31 10.21
N LEU A 118 5.50 -8.30 9.22
CA LEU A 118 5.74 -8.92 7.93
C LEU A 118 6.97 -8.32 7.25
N LEU A 119 6.97 -7.00 7.08
CA LEU A 119 8.01 -6.27 6.33
C LEU A 119 9.39 -6.36 7.00
N THR A 120 9.45 -6.50 8.32
CA THR A 120 10.72 -6.65 9.04
C THR A 120 11.19 -8.10 9.11
N SER A 121 10.28 -9.08 9.12
CA SER A 121 10.62 -10.51 9.16
C SER A 121 11.16 -11.05 7.84
N ASP A 122 10.76 -10.43 6.74
CA ASP A 122 11.11 -10.85 5.39
C ASP A 122 11.19 -9.60 4.49
N PRO A 123 12.20 -8.74 4.70
CA PRO A 123 12.32 -7.49 3.96
C PRO A 123 12.62 -7.77 2.49
N ILE A 124 12.12 -6.89 1.61
CA ILE A 124 12.47 -6.93 0.18
C ILE A 124 13.86 -6.31 0.04
N PRO A 125 14.92 -7.09 -0.26
CA PRO A 125 16.30 -6.60 -0.17
C PRO A 125 16.62 -5.48 -1.16
N ASP A 126 15.99 -5.51 -2.33
CA ASP A 126 16.12 -4.50 -3.37
C ASP A 126 14.75 -4.27 -4.05
N ILE A 127 13.98 -3.35 -3.45
CA ILE A 127 12.65 -2.99 -3.95
C ILE A 127 12.73 -2.21 -5.27
N GLU A 128 13.82 -1.51 -5.55
CA GLU A 128 14.00 -0.74 -6.78
C GLU A 128 14.17 -1.67 -7.98
N THR A 129 15.05 -2.67 -7.84
CA THR A 129 15.20 -3.73 -8.84
C THR A 129 13.90 -4.51 -9.03
N ALA A 130 13.23 -4.90 -7.94
CA ALA A 130 11.95 -5.62 -8.03
C ALA A 130 10.86 -4.77 -8.70
N ALA A 131 10.86 -3.45 -8.49
CA ALA A 131 9.95 -2.53 -9.16
C ALA A 131 10.25 -2.43 -10.66
N ALA A 132 11.52 -2.33 -11.06
CA ALA A 132 11.93 -2.28 -12.46
C ALA A 132 11.56 -3.57 -13.22
N GLU A 133 11.81 -4.75 -12.62
CA GLU A 133 11.38 -6.04 -13.18
C GLU A 133 9.85 -6.06 -13.37
N GLN A 134 9.11 -5.56 -12.39
CA GLN A 134 7.66 -5.55 -12.45
C GLN A 134 7.11 -4.55 -13.46
N ALA A 135 7.79 -3.43 -13.69
CA ALA A 135 7.48 -2.47 -14.75
C ALA A 135 7.69 -3.10 -16.15
N ALA A 136 8.82 -3.78 -16.37
CA ALA A 136 9.11 -4.46 -17.62
C ALA A 136 8.07 -5.53 -17.98
N ILE A 137 7.59 -6.30 -16.99
CA ILE A 137 6.51 -7.28 -17.18
C ILE A 137 5.21 -6.61 -17.65
N ILE A 138 4.88 -5.42 -17.13
CA ILE A 138 3.66 -4.69 -17.49
C ILE A 138 3.75 -4.19 -18.93
N GLU A 139 4.91 -3.65 -19.32
CA GLU A 139 5.16 -3.17 -20.67
C GLU A 139 5.07 -4.31 -21.69
N GLN A 140 5.68 -5.46 -21.39
CA GLN A 140 5.60 -6.66 -22.26
C GLN A 140 4.16 -7.16 -22.42
N ALA A 141 3.38 -7.19 -21.33
CA ALA A 141 1.98 -7.61 -21.40
C ALA A 141 1.13 -6.68 -22.28
N ALA A 142 1.37 -5.37 -22.22
CA ALA A 142 0.69 -4.38 -23.04
C ALA A 142 0.99 -4.54 -24.54
N LEU A 143 2.20 -4.98 -24.89
CA LEU A 143 2.61 -5.24 -26.29
C LEU A 143 2.03 -6.54 -26.84
N THR A 144 1.73 -7.52 -25.99
CA THR A 144 1.11 -8.80 -26.40
C THR A 144 -0.42 -8.78 -26.46
N ASP A 145 -1.06 -7.79 -25.83
CA ASP A 145 -2.51 -7.58 -25.83
C ASP A 145 -3.00 -6.68 -26.99
N GLU A 146 -2.14 -6.30 -27.94
CA GLU A 146 -2.63 -5.70 -29.18
C GLU A 146 -3.54 -6.71 -29.90
N PRO A 147 -4.81 -6.35 -30.19
CA PRO A 147 -5.70 -7.22 -30.94
C PRO A 147 -5.14 -7.31 -32.36
N GLY A 148 -4.48 -8.42 -32.66
CA GLY A 148 -4.07 -8.74 -34.01
C GLY A 148 -5.28 -8.89 -34.92
N GLY A 149 -5.40 -8.01 -35.92
CA GLY A 149 -6.16 -8.23 -37.16
C GLY A 149 -7.59 -7.70 -37.19
#